data_AF-A0A512C108-F1
#
_entry.id   AF-A0A512C108-F1
#
_cell.length_a   1.000
_cell.length_b   1.000
_cell.length_c   1.000
_cell.angle_alpha   90.00
_cell.angle_beta   90.00
_cell.angle_gamma   90.00
#
_symmetry.space_group_name_H-M   'P 1'
#
loop_
_entity.id
_entity.type
_entity.pdbx_description
1 polymer ?
#
loop_
_entity_poly.entity_id
_entity_poly.type
_entity_poly.pdbx_seq_one_letter_code
_entity_poly.pdbx_strand_id
1 'polypeptide(L)'
;MRGPAFFAYADNYLIDLKAAVIVDVEVTRAVRQADVGAARTMLERTAERFGLKPERLAADGAYGSAEMLHWLVDEQTIEPHVPVIDKSERQDGTFSRADFSYDLEADTYTCPEGKTLTTSGRIVNEGTTRLYLGSTFDCGPCHLKEQSCPNTPAHKIPRSIHEHAREAACALAGTPAYERSRQGRKRIEMLFAHLKRILKLGVCGCAVRAGLRTSSCWPPPLKT
;
A
#
# COMPACT_ATOMS: atom_id res chain seq x y z
N MET A 1 10.77 -2.91 16.82
CA MET A 1 11.91 -3.54 17.53
C MET A 1 13.10 -2.59 17.43
N ARG A 2 13.64 -2.12 18.56
CA ARG A 2 14.95 -1.44 18.61
C ARG A 2 15.92 -2.42 19.27
N GLY A 3 16.90 -2.88 18.53
CA GLY A 3 17.95 -3.81 18.95
C GLY A 3 19.20 -3.59 18.09
N PRO A 4 20.36 -4.15 18.47
CA PRO A 4 21.59 -3.99 17.70
C PRO A 4 21.40 -4.48 16.26
N ALA A 5 22.03 -3.79 15.31
CA ALA A 5 22.01 -4.20 13.91
C ALA A 5 22.64 -5.60 13.80
N PHE A 6 21.88 -6.57 13.30
CA PHE A 6 22.34 -7.93 13.09
C PHE A 6 22.25 -8.26 11.59
N PHE A 7 23.21 -9.03 11.09
CA PHE A 7 23.23 -9.45 9.71
C PHE A 7 22.21 -10.56 9.51
N ALA A 8 21.19 -10.29 8.69
CA ALA A 8 20.17 -11.27 8.36
C ALA A 8 19.66 -11.10 6.94
N TYR A 9 19.20 -12.22 6.42
CA TYR A 9 18.47 -12.30 5.17
C TYR A 9 16.99 -12.43 5.47
N ALA A 10 16.19 -11.72 4.68
CA ALA A 10 14.76 -11.89 4.62
C ALA A 10 14.41 -12.85 3.49
N ASP A 11 13.64 -13.88 3.84
CA ASP A 11 13.09 -14.81 2.87
C ASP A 11 11.70 -14.32 2.45
N ASN A 12 11.53 -14.10 1.15
CA ASN A 12 10.35 -13.53 0.54
C ASN A 12 9.60 -14.62 -0.19
N TYR A 13 8.36 -14.93 0.20
CA TYR A 13 7.54 -15.94 -0.47
C TYR A 13 6.39 -15.34 -1.25
N LEU A 14 6.23 -15.82 -2.48
CA LEU A 14 5.03 -15.66 -3.28
C LEU A 14 4.26 -16.97 -3.29
N ILE A 15 3.03 -16.95 -2.76
CA ILE A 15 2.24 -18.17 -2.53
C ILE A 15 0.89 -18.06 -3.23
N ASP A 16 0.45 -19.16 -3.86
CA ASP A 16 -0.95 -19.31 -4.23
C ASP A 16 -1.78 -19.58 -2.97
N LEU A 17 -2.66 -18.63 -2.62
CA LEU A 17 -3.53 -18.75 -1.46
C LEU A 17 -4.56 -19.85 -1.60
N LYS A 18 -4.87 -20.36 -2.80
CA LYS A 18 -5.83 -21.44 -2.97
C LYS A 18 -5.21 -22.80 -2.63
N ALA A 19 -4.07 -23.13 -3.23
CA ALA A 19 -3.37 -24.39 -3.00
C ALA A 19 -2.38 -24.36 -1.83
N ALA A 20 -2.05 -23.18 -1.29
CA ALA A 20 -0.98 -22.98 -0.30
C ALA A 20 0.41 -23.44 -0.82
N VAL A 21 0.64 -23.31 -2.12
CA VAL A 21 1.89 -23.69 -2.80
C VAL A 21 2.75 -22.44 -2.97
N ILE A 22 4.04 -22.58 -2.66
CA ILE A 22 5.05 -21.56 -2.96
C ILE A 22 5.27 -21.57 -4.48
N VAL A 23 5.00 -20.44 -5.12
CA VAL A 23 5.15 -20.26 -6.57
C VAL A 23 6.50 -19.63 -6.88
N ASP A 24 6.98 -18.74 -6.02
CA ASP A 24 8.28 -18.09 -6.17
C ASP A 24 8.86 -17.70 -4.81
N VAL A 25 10.18 -17.53 -4.77
CA VAL A 25 10.96 -17.15 -3.60
C VAL A 25 12.03 -16.14 -4.00
N GLU A 26 12.22 -15.11 -3.19
CA GLU A 26 13.33 -14.16 -3.35
C GLU A 26 14.01 -13.93 -1.99
N VAL A 27 15.33 -13.92 -1.95
CA VAL A 27 16.07 -13.69 -0.70
C VAL A 27 16.70 -12.31 -0.74
N THR A 28 16.32 -11.46 0.20
CA THR A 28 16.80 -10.07 0.30
C THR A 28 17.63 -9.87 1.55
N ARG A 29 18.35 -8.74 1.59
CA ARG A 29 18.84 -8.20 2.87
C ARG A 29 17.62 -7.78 3.69
N ALA A 30 17.66 -7.93 5.02
CA ALA A 30 16.56 -7.53 5.91
C ALA A 30 16.37 -6.00 6.01
N VAL A 31 16.00 -5.37 4.90
CA VAL A 31 15.78 -3.94 4.72
C VAL A 31 14.48 -3.75 3.96
N ARG A 32 13.56 -2.95 4.51
CA ARG A 32 12.19 -2.78 3.99
C ARG A 32 12.11 -2.40 2.50
N GLN A 33 13.05 -1.58 2.00
CA GLN A 33 13.09 -1.19 0.58
C GLN A 33 13.39 -2.39 -0.33
N ALA A 34 14.25 -3.31 0.13
CA ALA A 34 14.57 -4.51 -0.62
C ALA A 34 13.36 -5.47 -0.69
N ASP A 35 12.56 -5.54 0.38
CA ASP A 35 11.39 -6.44 0.43
C ASP A 35 10.27 -6.01 -0.54
N VAL A 36 10.07 -4.69 -0.74
CA VAL A 36 9.13 -4.16 -1.75
C VAL A 36 9.61 -4.47 -3.16
N GLY A 37 10.92 -4.30 -3.42
CA GLY A 37 11.53 -4.68 -4.69
C GLY A 37 11.37 -6.17 -4.99
N ALA A 38 11.59 -7.03 -4.00
CA ALA A 38 11.44 -8.47 -4.13
C ALA A 38 10.02 -8.90 -4.54
N ALA A 39 8.98 -8.25 -4.01
CA ALA A 39 7.61 -8.56 -4.43
C ALA A 39 7.37 -8.24 -5.91
N ARG A 40 7.86 -7.11 -6.43
CA ARG A 40 7.77 -6.78 -7.86
C ARG A 40 8.51 -7.82 -8.70
N THR A 41 9.76 -8.12 -8.34
CA THR A 41 10.59 -9.12 -9.03
C THR A 41 9.92 -10.50 -9.07
N MET A 42 9.40 -11.00 -7.95
CA MET A 42 8.72 -12.30 -7.92
C MET A 42 7.45 -12.32 -8.78
N LEU A 43 6.67 -11.24 -8.77
CA LEU A 43 5.44 -11.14 -9.57
C LEU A 43 5.74 -11.13 -11.07
N GLU A 44 6.70 -10.30 -11.49
CA GLU A 44 7.14 -10.22 -12.89
C GLU A 44 7.73 -11.55 -13.36
N ARG A 45 8.62 -12.15 -12.57
CA ARG A 45 9.25 -13.44 -12.87
C ARG A 45 8.23 -14.58 -12.95
N THR A 46 7.24 -14.59 -12.06
CA THR A 46 6.15 -15.58 -12.07
C THR A 46 5.25 -15.42 -13.29
N ALA A 47 4.95 -14.17 -13.67
CA ALA A 47 4.19 -13.88 -14.88
C ALA A 47 4.96 -14.32 -16.13
N GLU A 48 6.26 -14.03 -16.22
CA GLU A 48 7.11 -14.40 -17.36
C GLU A 48 7.28 -15.92 -17.49
N ARG A 49 7.58 -16.61 -16.38
CA ARG A 49 7.91 -18.05 -16.41
C ARG A 49 6.69 -18.95 -16.52
N PHE A 50 5.59 -18.58 -15.86
CA PHE A 50 4.43 -19.45 -15.71
C PHE A 50 3.16 -18.89 -16.36
N GLY A 51 3.19 -17.66 -16.88
CA GLY A 51 1.98 -16.97 -17.36
C GLY A 51 0.99 -16.67 -16.24
N LEU A 52 1.43 -16.67 -14.98
CA LEU A 52 0.58 -16.49 -13.82
C LEU A 52 0.57 -15.04 -13.37
N LYS A 53 -0.55 -14.36 -13.60
CA LYS A 53 -0.81 -13.01 -13.07
C LYS A 53 -1.99 -13.06 -12.08
N PRO A 54 -1.80 -12.63 -10.84
CA PRO A 54 -2.88 -12.65 -9.86
C PRO A 54 -3.91 -11.56 -10.13
N GLU A 55 -5.16 -11.81 -9.78
CA GLU A 55 -6.19 -10.75 -9.76
C GLU A 55 -6.01 -9.84 -8.55
N ARG A 56 -5.52 -10.41 -7.44
CA ARG A 56 -5.34 -9.72 -6.18
C ARG A 56 -4.11 -10.19 -5.43
N LEU A 57 -3.47 -9.24 -4.76
CA LEU A 57 -2.29 -9.47 -3.94
C LEU A 57 -2.60 -9.18 -2.47
N ALA A 58 -2.57 -10.22 -1.64
CA ALA A 58 -2.73 -10.07 -0.20
C ALA A 58 -1.37 -9.90 0.46
N ALA A 59 -1.09 -8.70 0.99
CA ALA A 59 0.18 -8.44 1.65
C ALA A 59 0.07 -7.81 3.05
N ASP A 60 1.20 -7.71 3.75
CA ASP A 60 1.29 -6.97 5.01
C ASP A 60 1.48 -5.47 4.79
N GLY A 61 1.33 -4.68 5.85
CA GLY A 61 1.39 -3.22 5.75
C GLY A 61 2.76 -2.66 5.37
N ALA A 62 3.83 -3.47 5.33
CA ALA A 62 5.12 -3.01 4.83
C ALA A 62 5.04 -2.64 3.34
N TYR A 63 4.18 -3.34 2.59
CA TYR A 63 3.89 -3.17 1.16
C TYR A 63 2.87 -2.08 0.84
N GLY A 64 2.27 -1.44 1.85
CA GLY A 64 1.27 -0.39 1.66
C GLY A 64 1.85 0.98 1.29
N SER A 65 3.03 1.04 0.66
CA SER A 65 3.60 2.31 0.19
C SER A 65 2.83 2.81 -1.05
N ALA A 66 2.73 4.13 -1.19
CA ALA A 66 1.98 4.74 -2.29
C ALA A 66 2.50 4.29 -3.67
N GLU A 67 3.82 4.19 -3.82
CA GLU A 67 4.48 3.73 -5.04
C GLU A 67 4.20 2.25 -5.35
N MET A 68 4.18 1.37 -4.34
CA MET A 68 3.84 -0.04 -4.54
C MET A 68 2.37 -0.20 -4.94
N LEU A 69 1.48 0.55 -4.30
CA LEU A 69 0.06 0.54 -4.62
C LEU A 69 -0.20 1.06 -6.04
N HIS A 70 0.48 2.13 -6.46
CA HIS A 70 0.41 2.63 -7.83
C HIS A 70 0.80 1.57 -8.85
N TRP A 71 1.96 0.93 -8.64
CA TRP A 71 2.42 -0.14 -9.52
C TRP A 71 1.43 -1.31 -9.57
N LEU A 72 0.84 -1.70 -8.44
CA LEU A 72 -0.17 -2.76 -8.41
C LEU A 72 -1.46 -2.37 -9.13
N VAL A 73 -2.04 -1.22 -8.82
CA VAL A 73 -3.36 -0.82 -9.30
C VAL A 73 -3.29 -0.32 -10.74
N ASP A 74 -2.43 0.65 -11.01
CA ASP A 74 -2.43 1.41 -12.25
C ASP A 74 -1.60 0.73 -13.34
N GLU A 75 -0.45 0.13 -12.99
CA GLU A 75 0.42 -0.54 -13.97
C GLU A 75 0.10 -2.03 -14.15
N GLN A 76 -0.14 -2.74 -13.05
CA GLN A 76 -0.37 -4.18 -13.09
C GLN A 76 -1.85 -4.57 -13.09
N THR A 77 -2.79 -3.67 -12.77
CA THR A 77 -4.22 -4.03 -12.66
C THR A 77 -4.46 -5.19 -11.68
N ILE A 78 -3.76 -5.16 -10.54
CA ILE A 78 -3.86 -6.13 -9.45
C ILE A 78 -4.50 -5.43 -8.24
N GLU A 79 -5.55 -6.02 -7.68
CA GLU A 79 -6.20 -5.48 -6.48
C GLU A 79 -5.28 -5.59 -5.24
N PRO A 80 -4.91 -4.47 -4.59
CA PRO A 80 -4.01 -4.50 -3.44
C PRO A 80 -4.80 -4.79 -2.16
N HIS A 81 -4.80 -6.05 -1.72
CA HIS A 81 -5.33 -6.46 -0.43
C HIS A 81 -4.28 -6.24 0.67
N VAL A 82 -3.86 -4.99 0.83
CA VAL A 82 -2.76 -4.57 1.70
C VAL A 82 -3.27 -3.55 2.71
N PRO A 83 -2.97 -3.69 4.02
CA PRO A 83 -3.31 -2.65 4.99
C PRO A 83 -2.57 -1.35 4.67
N VAL A 84 -3.30 -0.27 4.44
CA VAL A 84 -2.74 1.08 4.29
C VAL A 84 -2.82 1.77 5.65
N ILE A 85 -1.68 2.24 6.15
CA ILE A 85 -1.66 3.09 7.35
C ILE A 85 -1.98 4.50 6.90
N ASP A 86 -3.24 4.91 7.03
CA ASP A 86 -3.58 6.32 6.88
C ASP A 86 -3.33 7.05 8.21
N LYS A 87 -2.49 8.09 8.14
CA LYS A 87 -2.21 9.00 9.28
C LYS A 87 -2.83 10.37 9.05
N SER A 88 -3.79 10.47 8.12
CA SER A 88 -4.47 11.71 7.79
C SER A 88 -5.47 12.13 8.87
N GLU A 89 -5.97 11.19 9.67
CA GLU A 89 -6.84 11.48 10.81
C GLU A 89 -6.07 12.19 11.94
N ARG A 90 -6.66 13.30 12.40
CA ARG A 90 -6.14 14.09 13.51
C ARG A 90 -7.04 13.91 14.72
N GLN A 91 -6.46 13.69 15.89
CA GLN A 91 -7.21 13.55 17.14
C GLN A 91 -7.46 14.89 17.84
N ASP A 92 -6.86 15.97 17.33
CA ASP A 92 -6.87 17.30 17.96
C ASP A 92 -8.13 18.13 17.59
N GLY A 93 -9.14 17.51 16.96
CA GLY A 93 -10.37 18.19 16.53
C GLY A 93 -10.22 19.14 15.34
N THR A 94 -9.03 19.18 14.71
CA THR A 94 -8.81 19.93 13.47
C THR A 94 -9.24 19.14 12.25
N PHE A 95 -9.69 19.84 11.20
CA PHE A 95 -10.09 19.19 9.96
C PHE A 95 -8.92 18.39 9.37
N SER A 96 -9.25 17.14 9.08
CA SER A 96 -8.43 16.16 8.39
C SER A 96 -8.63 16.32 6.88
N ARG A 97 -7.88 15.54 6.09
CA ARG A 97 -8.09 15.49 4.64
C ARG A 97 -9.49 14.97 4.27
N ALA A 98 -10.07 14.09 5.08
CA ALA A 98 -11.38 13.50 4.81
C ALA A 98 -12.53 14.51 4.86
N ASP A 99 -12.33 15.65 5.54
CA ASP A 99 -13.30 16.73 5.62
C ASP A 99 -13.31 17.62 4.36
N PHE A 100 -12.36 17.41 3.44
CA PHE A 100 -12.27 18.15 2.19
C PHE A 100 -12.67 17.25 1.02
N SER A 101 -13.46 17.78 0.10
CA SER A 101 -13.80 17.08 -1.15
C SER A 101 -12.70 17.33 -2.17
N TYR A 102 -12.25 16.29 -2.88
CA TYR A 102 -11.29 16.42 -3.98
C TYR A 102 -12.02 16.31 -5.32
N ASP A 103 -11.79 17.29 -6.19
CA ASP A 103 -12.22 17.25 -7.59
C ASP A 103 -11.04 16.81 -8.46
N LEU A 104 -11.18 15.65 -9.11
CA LEU A 104 -10.18 15.06 -9.98
C LEU A 104 -10.03 15.82 -11.29
N GLU A 105 -11.12 16.37 -11.85
CA GLU A 105 -11.08 17.06 -13.15
C GLU A 105 -10.44 18.43 -13.02
N ALA A 106 -10.80 19.17 -11.96
CA ALA A 106 -10.24 20.49 -11.70
C ALA A 106 -8.86 20.45 -11.01
N ASP A 107 -8.44 19.30 -10.49
CA ASP A 107 -7.29 19.14 -9.59
C ASP A 107 -7.31 20.14 -8.43
N THR A 108 -8.43 20.19 -7.71
CA THR A 108 -8.61 21.09 -6.57
C THR A 108 -9.28 20.41 -5.39
N TYR A 109 -9.10 20.98 -4.20
CA TYR A 109 -9.89 20.59 -3.03
C TYR A 109 -10.91 21.66 -2.69
N THR A 110 -12.05 21.24 -2.15
CA THR A 110 -13.10 22.11 -1.62
C THR A 110 -13.21 21.92 -0.12
N CYS A 111 -13.08 23.03 0.61
CA CYS A 111 -13.27 23.11 2.06
C CYS A 111 -14.78 22.98 2.42
N PRO A 112 -15.14 22.57 3.65
CA PRO A 112 -16.52 22.58 4.12
C PRO A 112 -17.26 23.92 3.93
N GLU A 113 -16.54 25.05 3.93
CA GLU A 113 -17.08 26.39 3.66
C GLU A 113 -17.33 26.66 2.15
N GLY A 114 -17.07 25.68 1.28
CA GLY A 114 -17.20 25.82 -0.18
C GLY A 114 -16.03 26.54 -0.86
N LYS A 115 -14.95 26.85 -0.12
CA LYS A 115 -13.76 27.53 -0.68
C LYS A 115 -12.80 26.54 -1.34
N THR A 116 -12.25 26.92 -2.48
CA THR A 116 -11.32 26.08 -3.26
C THR A 116 -9.87 26.26 -2.79
N LEU A 117 -9.16 25.14 -2.65
CA LEU A 117 -7.73 25.06 -2.42
C LEU A 117 -7.07 24.60 -3.73
N THR A 118 -6.09 25.38 -4.18
CA THR A 118 -5.36 25.12 -5.42
C THR A 118 -3.92 24.71 -5.12
N THR A 119 -3.25 24.15 -6.12
CA THR A 119 -1.83 23.78 -6.04
C THR A 119 -1.00 24.64 -6.98
N SER A 120 0.25 24.92 -6.60
CA SER A 120 1.22 25.52 -7.53
C SER A 120 1.88 24.47 -8.43
N GLY A 121 1.46 23.20 -8.34
CA GLY A 121 2.06 22.06 -9.05
C GLY A 121 3.40 21.59 -8.47
N ARG A 122 3.94 22.28 -7.46
CA ARG A 122 5.24 21.93 -6.88
C ARG A 122 5.13 20.65 -6.07
N ILE A 123 6.00 19.69 -6.41
CA ILE A 123 6.12 18.44 -5.70
C ILE A 123 7.21 18.57 -4.63
N VAL A 124 6.86 18.22 -3.40
CA VAL A 124 7.73 18.23 -2.21
C VAL A 124 7.94 16.80 -1.71
N ASN A 125 8.77 16.62 -0.68
CA ASN A 125 9.11 15.32 -0.11
C ASN A 125 9.65 14.35 -1.17
N GLU A 126 10.79 14.71 -1.76
CA GLU A 126 11.50 13.85 -2.73
C GLU A 126 10.64 13.47 -3.95
N GLY A 127 9.73 14.35 -4.36
CA GLY A 127 8.91 14.11 -5.56
C GLY A 127 7.66 13.26 -5.33
N THR A 128 7.25 13.04 -4.08
CA THR A 128 6.12 12.14 -3.76
C THR A 128 4.80 12.84 -3.43
N THR A 129 4.86 14.11 -3.03
CA THR A 129 3.71 14.81 -2.42
C THR A 129 3.46 16.17 -3.08
N ARG A 130 2.23 16.44 -3.49
CA ARG A 130 1.76 17.77 -3.90
C ARG A 130 1.08 18.47 -2.73
N LEU A 131 1.26 19.79 -2.64
CA LEU A 131 0.64 20.62 -1.60
C LEU A 131 -0.49 21.48 -2.20
N TYR A 132 -1.68 21.35 -1.62
CA TYR A 132 -2.83 22.19 -1.91
C TYR A 132 -2.98 23.22 -0.80
N LEU A 133 -3.15 24.47 -1.18
CA LEU A 133 -3.14 25.62 -0.28
C LEU A 133 -4.45 26.38 -0.40
N GLY A 134 -5.03 26.71 0.74
CA GLY A 134 -6.09 27.71 0.80
C GLY A 134 -5.54 29.12 0.57
N SER A 135 -6.40 30.00 0.08
CA SER A 135 -6.14 31.43 0.03
C SER A 135 -6.07 31.99 1.46
N THR A 136 -5.00 32.74 1.76
CA THR A 136 -4.85 33.42 3.06
C THR A 136 -5.90 34.51 3.27
N PHE A 137 -6.39 35.11 2.17
CA PHE A 137 -7.46 36.10 2.20
C PHE A 137 -8.79 35.47 2.62
N ASP A 138 -9.08 34.25 2.15
CA ASP A 138 -10.30 33.53 2.51
C ASP A 138 -10.19 32.88 3.89
N CYS A 139 -9.03 32.33 4.25
CA CYS A 139 -8.83 31.67 5.54
C CYS A 139 -8.70 32.65 6.71
N GLY A 140 -8.22 33.88 6.45
CA GLY A 140 -8.01 34.92 7.45
C GLY A 140 -9.25 35.27 8.27
N PRO A 141 -10.37 35.67 7.62
CA PRO A 141 -11.64 36.01 8.26
C PRO A 141 -12.60 34.82 8.44
N CYS A 142 -12.20 33.61 8.04
CA CYS A 142 -13.08 32.43 8.09
C CYS A 142 -13.43 32.04 9.53
N HIS A 143 -14.70 31.74 9.78
CA HIS A 143 -15.18 31.30 11.10
C HIS A 143 -14.66 29.90 11.48
N LEU A 144 -14.31 29.06 10.49
CA LEU A 144 -13.74 27.73 10.69
C LEU A 144 -12.21 27.75 10.88
N LYS A 145 -11.58 28.92 11.03
CA LYS A 145 -10.12 29.04 11.08
C LYS A 145 -9.48 28.21 12.20
N GLU A 146 -10.08 28.18 13.39
CA GLU A 146 -9.54 27.40 14.51
C GLU A 146 -9.58 25.90 14.25
N GLN A 147 -10.62 25.41 13.56
CA GLN A 147 -10.77 23.99 13.23
C GLN A 147 -9.95 23.62 11.99
N SER A 148 -9.89 24.51 10.99
CA SER A 148 -9.22 24.24 9.71
C SER A 148 -7.72 24.50 9.80
N CYS A 149 -7.29 25.68 10.25
CA CYS A 149 -5.89 26.11 10.25
C CYS A 149 -5.55 26.95 11.49
N PRO A 150 -5.47 26.34 12.69
CA PRO A 150 -5.23 27.09 13.93
C PRO A 150 -3.85 27.75 13.97
N ASN A 151 -2.83 27.06 13.44
CA ASN A 151 -1.42 27.47 13.57
C ASN A 151 -0.80 28.00 12.26
N THR A 152 -1.59 28.12 11.19
CA THR A 152 -1.09 28.54 9.87
C THR A 152 -2.01 29.57 9.23
N PRO A 153 -1.48 30.50 8.42
CA PRO A 153 -2.30 31.54 7.79
C PRO A 153 -3.30 31.00 6.76
N ALA A 154 -3.07 29.79 6.26
CA ALA A 154 -4.01 29.03 5.42
C ALA A 154 -3.85 27.53 5.69
N HIS A 155 -4.91 26.76 5.40
CA HIS A 155 -4.88 25.31 5.45
C HIS A 155 -3.98 24.74 4.34
N LYS A 156 -3.28 23.64 4.63
CA LYS A 156 -2.39 22.95 3.69
C LYS A 156 -2.72 21.46 3.67
N ILE A 157 -3.03 20.92 2.49
CA ILE A 157 -3.30 19.50 2.30
C ILE A 157 -2.16 18.87 1.50
N PRO A 158 -1.34 17.99 2.10
CA PRO A 158 -0.43 17.13 1.36
C PRO A 158 -1.23 15.99 0.72
N ARG A 159 -1.19 15.88 -0.61
CA ARG A 159 -1.74 14.76 -1.39
C ARG A 159 -0.59 14.00 -2.02
N SER A 160 -0.56 12.67 -1.93
CA SER A 160 0.44 11.89 -2.68
C SER A 160 0.16 11.99 -4.19
N ILE A 161 1.20 11.91 -5.01
CA ILE A 161 1.02 11.73 -6.47
C ILE A 161 0.27 10.43 -6.80
N HIS A 162 0.35 9.42 -5.93
CA HIS A 162 -0.29 8.13 -6.06
C HIS A 162 -1.50 7.98 -5.13
N GLU A 163 -2.15 9.09 -4.78
CA GLU A 163 -3.26 9.06 -3.82
C GLU A 163 -4.45 8.24 -4.33
N HIS A 164 -4.71 8.24 -5.64
CA HIS A 164 -5.72 7.40 -6.27
C HIS A 164 -5.54 5.90 -5.91
N ALA A 165 -4.33 5.38 -6.05
CA ALA A 165 -4.02 3.99 -5.72
C ALA A 165 -4.16 3.70 -4.22
N ARG A 166 -3.91 4.69 -3.35
CA ARG A 166 -4.14 4.58 -1.91
C ARG A 166 -5.62 4.55 -1.58
N GLU A 167 -6.40 5.44 -2.17
CA GLU A 167 -7.87 5.51 -2.02
C GLU A 167 -8.50 4.18 -2.48
N ALA A 168 -8.06 3.63 -3.62
CA ALA A 168 -8.49 2.31 -4.10
C ALA A 168 -8.17 1.18 -3.10
N ALA A 169 -6.96 1.14 -2.54
CA ALA A 169 -6.58 0.15 -1.54
C ALA A 169 -7.36 0.32 -0.22
N CYS A 170 -7.61 1.55 0.21
CA CYS A 170 -8.42 1.86 1.39
C CYS A 170 -9.89 1.46 1.17
N ALA A 171 -10.46 1.66 -0.02
CA ALA A 171 -11.83 1.28 -0.35
C ALA A 171 -12.05 -0.24 -0.28
N LEU A 172 -11.01 -1.05 -0.50
CA LEU A 172 -11.08 -2.50 -0.33
C LEU A 172 -11.12 -2.92 1.15
N ALA A 173 -10.62 -2.09 2.08
CA ALA A 173 -10.58 -2.42 3.49
C ALA A 173 -12.00 -2.62 4.05
N GLY A 174 -12.20 -3.68 4.83
CA GLY A 174 -13.52 -4.03 5.40
C GLY A 174 -14.46 -4.78 4.45
N THR A 175 -14.10 -4.95 3.17
CA THR A 175 -14.90 -5.78 2.26
C THR A 175 -14.76 -7.28 2.60
N PRO A 176 -15.79 -8.11 2.32
CA PRO A 176 -15.69 -9.56 2.54
C PRO A 176 -14.56 -10.22 1.71
N ALA A 177 -14.23 -9.66 0.55
CA ALA A 177 -13.10 -10.12 -0.26
C ALA A 177 -11.77 -9.84 0.44
N TYR A 178 -11.62 -8.66 1.03
CA TYR A 178 -10.45 -8.28 1.82
C TYR A 178 -10.27 -9.17 3.04
N GLU A 179 -11.34 -9.44 3.78
CA GLU A 179 -11.29 -10.33 4.94
C GLU A 179 -10.85 -11.74 4.58
N ARG A 180 -11.38 -12.31 3.48
CA ARG A 180 -10.95 -13.62 2.98
C ARG A 180 -9.47 -13.64 2.63
N SER A 181 -8.98 -12.62 1.94
CA SER A 181 -7.55 -12.50 1.61
C SER A 181 -6.70 -12.36 2.88
N ARG A 182 -7.15 -11.59 3.87
CA ARG A 182 -6.50 -11.45 5.18
C ARG A 182 -6.44 -12.78 5.94
N GLN A 183 -7.50 -13.57 5.92
CA GLN A 183 -7.50 -14.93 6.49
C GLN A 183 -6.54 -15.85 5.72
N GLY A 184 -6.54 -15.77 4.39
CA GLY A 184 -5.62 -16.51 3.51
C GLY A 184 -4.15 -16.26 3.82
N ARG A 185 -3.77 -15.02 4.17
CA ARG A 185 -2.38 -14.68 4.56
C ARG A 185 -1.84 -15.52 5.73
N LYS A 186 -2.69 -16.09 6.58
CA LYS A 186 -2.26 -17.01 7.66
C LYS A 186 -1.56 -18.28 7.12
N ARG A 187 -1.83 -18.68 5.87
CA ARG A 187 -1.15 -19.82 5.23
C ARG A 187 0.34 -19.59 5.07
N ILE A 188 0.74 -18.33 4.88
CA ILE A 188 2.15 -17.92 4.82
C ILE A 188 2.81 -18.13 6.18
N GLU A 189 2.12 -17.79 7.28
CA GLU A 189 2.62 -18.02 8.64
C GLU A 189 2.82 -19.51 8.93
N MET A 190 1.98 -20.39 8.38
CA MET A 190 2.18 -21.84 8.50
C MET A 190 3.47 -22.30 7.80
N LEU A 191 3.76 -21.80 6.60
CA LEU A 191 4.99 -22.13 5.88
C LEU A 191 6.23 -21.62 6.63
N PHE A 192 6.17 -20.42 7.22
CA PHE A 192 7.23 -19.96 8.11
C PHE A 192 7.36 -20.81 9.38
N ALA A 193 6.25 -21.28 9.95
CA ALA A 193 6.29 -22.18 11.10
C ALA A 193 6.98 -23.51 10.74
N HIS A 194 6.70 -24.07 9.56
CA HIS A 194 7.39 -25.25 9.05
C HIS A 194 8.89 -24.99 8.86
N LEU A 195 9.27 -23.88 8.22
CA LEU A 195 10.66 -23.48 8.05
C LEU A 195 11.42 -23.42 9.39
N LYS A 196 10.81 -22.77 10.39
CA LYS A 196 11.44 -22.58 11.70
C LYS A 196 11.49 -23.85 12.54
N ARG A 197 10.41 -24.63 12.59
CA ARG A 197 10.28 -25.79 13.49
C ARG A 197 10.84 -27.08 12.89
N ILE A 198 10.62 -27.32 11.60
CA ILE A 198 11.00 -28.56 10.92
C ILE A 198 12.42 -28.42 10.36
N LEU A 199 12.68 -27.36 9.61
CA LEU A 199 13.97 -27.13 8.95
C LEU A 199 15.00 -26.44 9.88
N LYS A 200 14.58 -26.04 11.09
CA LYS A 200 15.42 -25.43 12.14
C LYS A 200 16.14 -24.14 11.71
N LEU A 201 15.58 -23.39 10.75
CA LEU A 201 16.15 -22.13 10.24
C LEU A 201 15.67 -20.91 11.07
N GLY A 202 15.80 -20.97 12.39
CA GLY A 202 15.25 -19.99 13.33
C GLY A 202 15.90 -18.59 13.33
N VAL A 203 17.06 -18.43 12.67
CA VAL A 203 17.86 -17.19 12.66
C VAL A 203 17.57 -16.29 11.44
N CYS A 204 16.72 -16.74 10.51
CA CYS A 204 16.29 -15.97 9.35
C CYS A 204 15.10 -15.06 9.71
N GLY A 205 15.33 -13.74 9.72
CA GLY A 205 14.29 -12.73 9.93
C GLY A 205 13.56 -12.45 8.63
N CYS A 206 12.32 -12.92 8.47
CA CYS A 206 11.61 -12.85 7.19
C CYS A 206 10.47 -11.83 7.22
N ALA A 207 10.32 -11.09 6.12
CA ALA A 207 9.46 -9.92 6.02
C ALA A 207 8.58 -9.94 4.76
N VAL A 208 8.01 -11.09 4.37
CA VAL A 208 7.02 -11.10 3.27
C VAL A 208 5.80 -11.93 3.58
N ARG A 209 4.65 -11.29 3.39
CA ARG A 209 3.37 -11.94 3.23
C ARG A 209 2.87 -11.47 1.87
N ALA A 210 2.91 -12.31 0.84
CA ALA A 210 2.34 -12.01 -0.48
C ALA A 210 1.55 -13.23 -0.95
N GLY A 211 0.22 -13.13 -0.91
CA GLY A 211 -0.69 -14.20 -1.27
C GLY A 211 -1.46 -13.87 -2.54
N LEU A 212 -1.36 -14.72 -3.55
CA LEU A 212 -2.11 -14.62 -4.80
C LEU A 212 -3.43 -15.37 -4.71
N ARG A 213 -4.49 -14.86 -5.34
CA ARG A 213 -5.60 -15.71 -5.77
C ARG A 213 -5.76 -15.58 -7.27
N THR A 214 -5.65 -16.68 -7.98
CA THR A 214 -6.05 -16.79 -9.38
C THR A 214 -7.46 -17.37 -9.45
N SER A 215 -8.34 -16.78 -10.25
CA SER A 215 -9.55 -17.45 -10.70
C SER A 215 -9.34 -17.89 -12.15
N SER A 216 -9.62 -19.18 -12.39
CA SER A 216 -9.71 -19.89 -13.67
C SER A 216 -8.44 -20.42 -14.37
N CYS A 217 -8.59 -21.72 -14.71
CA CYS A 217 -8.02 -22.50 -15.81
C CYS A 217 -6.50 -22.68 -15.93
N TRP A 218 -6.02 -23.76 -15.33
CA TRP A 218 -4.80 -24.44 -15.77
C TRP A 218 -4.90 -24.73 -17.28
N PRO A 219 -3.89 -24.39 -18.10
CA PRO A 219 -3.73 -25.07 -19.38
C PRO A 219 -3.54 -26.56 -19.11
N PRO A 220 -4.12 -27.48 -19.91
CA PRO A 220 -3.79 -28.88 -19.77
C PRO A 220 -2.28 -29.06 -19.97
N PRO A 221 -1.64 -30.00 -19.25
CA PRO A 221 -0.21 -30.24 -19.41
C PRO A 221 0.07 -30.54 -20.88
N LEU A 222 1.10 -29.87 -21.42
CA LEU A 222 1.69 -30.18 -22.72
C LEU A 222 1.98 -31.69 -22.73
N LYS A 223 1.21 -32.43 -23.52
CA LYS A 223 1.58 -33.79 -23.90
C LYS A 223 2.83 -33.65 -24.77
N THR A 224 3.87 -34.36 -24.33
CA THR A 224 5.17 -34.60 -24.98
C THR A 224 5.21 -34.43 -26.48
#